data_AF-A0AAD4YL27-F1
#
_entry.id   AF-A0AAD4YL27-F1
#
_cell.length_a   1.000
_cell.length_b   1.000
_cell.length_c   1.000
_cell.angle_alpha   90.00
_cell.angle_beta   90.00
_cell.angle_gamma   90.00
#
_symmetry.space_group_name_H-M   'P 1'
#
loop_
_entity.id
_entity.type
_entity.pdbx_description
1 polymer ?
#
loop_
_entity_poly.entity_id
_entity_poly.type
_entity_poly.pdbx_seq_one_letter_code
_entity_poly.pdbx_strand_id
1 'polypeptide(L)'
;MMLTLLISGPKQPGNDIDVYLEPLIDDLKSLWVGIRGVYDAHNGEYFTLRAALMWTINDFPAYGNLSDCVVKGYKACPICGDDTPSHRLKNGHKICYIGHRKWLPINHPYRRQCAAFNGKPEYGIPPEPLTGEEVLHMVENGDRVCWKKKSIFFDLEYWKYLPVRHALDVMHIEKNVCDSIIGTLLEIPGKNKDGIAARLDLLNMGVKTDLQLEYGERRTRLPPGPWNLSKAEKREVCNSFYGMKVPEGYSSNIKNLVSLQDSRLLGLKSHDCHTLMQQLLPVAIRSVLEKPARYAITRLCFFFNAICAKIVEVSKLDKLEEDVVVTLCLLEKYFPPSYQRKNCKPLSSLLLKNPKALEAS
;
A
#
# COMPACT_ATOMS: atom_id res chain seq x y z
N MET A 1 -24.18 -20.37 -13.27
CA MET A 1 -22.71 -20.35 -13.36
C MET A 1 -22.16 -19.90 -12.02
N MET A 2 -21.44 -20.78 -11.33
CA MET A 2 -20.79 -20.44 -10.06
C MET A 2 -19.29 -20.40 -10.34
N LEU A 3 -18.73 -19.21 -10.57
CA LEU A 3 -17.31 -18.97 -10.84
C LEU A 3 -16.51 -19.07 -9.53
N THR A 4 -16.55 -20.22 -8.88
CA THR A 4 -15.74 -20.51 -7.70
C THR A 4 -14.64 -21.48 -8.07
N LEU A 5 -13.43 -20.94 -8.17
CA LEU A 5 -12.21 -21.68 -8.38
C LEU A 5 -11.50 -21.84 -7.02
N LEU A 6 -11.56 -23.04 -6.44
CA LEU A 6 -10.84 -23.37 -5.21
C LEU A 6 -9.45 -23.90 -5.57
N ILE A 7 -8.43 -23.05 -5.37
CA ILE A 7 -7.03 -23.48 -5.50
C ILE A 7 -6.60 -24.09 -4.17
N SER A 8 -6.73 -25.42 -4.06
CA SER A 8 -6.32 -26.19 -2.88
C SER A 8 -4.82 -26.49 -2.93
N GLY A 9 -4.05 -26.01 -1.95
CA GLY A 9 -2.65 -26.40 -1.80
C GLY A 9 -1.91 -25.64 -0.70
N PRO A 10 -0.80 -26.22 -0.16
CA PRO A 10 -0.01 -25.58 0.89
C PRO A 10 0.87 -24.41 0.38
N LYS A 11 0.93 -24.19 -0.93
CA LYS A 11 1.75 -23.17 -1.59
C LYS A 11 0.89 -22.33 -2.53
N GLN A 12 1.19 -21.04 -2.59
CA GLN A 12 0.61 -20.15 -3.59
C GLN A 12 0.97 -20.62 -5.01
N PRO A 13 0.05 -20.58 -5.98
CA PRO A 13 0.30 -21.03 -7.36
C PRO A 13 1.33 -20.15 -8.08
N GLY A 14 1.49 -18.90 -7.65
CA GLY A 14 2.46 -17.98 -8.26
C GLY A 14 2.15 -17.78 -9.73
N ASN A 15 3.10 -18.11 -10.60
CA ASN A 15 2.93 -18.01 -12.05
C ASN A 15 2.01 -19.11 -12.63
N ASP A 16 1.75 -20.19 -11.89
CA ASP A 16 0.88 -21.29 -12.34
C ASP A 16 -0.61 -20.96 -12.17
N ILE A 17 -0.93 -19.75 -11.69
CA ILE A 17 -2.31 -19.30 -11.46
C ILE A 17 -3.13 -19.30 -12.76
N ASP A 18 -2.49 -19.06 -13.91
CA ASP A 18 -3.13 -19.05 -15.23
C ASP A 18 -3.82 -20.37 -15.56
N VAL A 19 -3.20 -21.50 -15.19
CA VAL A 19 -3.78 -22.85 -15.44
C VAL A 19 -5.12 -22.98 -14.72
N TYR A 20 -5.25 -22.39 -13.54
CA TYR A 20 -6.49 -22.40 -12.79
C TYR A 20 -7.50 -21.38 -13.35
N LEU A 21 -7.04 -20.32 -14.01
CA LEU A 21 -7.88 -19.29 -14.61
C LEU A 21 -8.37 -19.64 -16.02
N GLU A 22 -7.78 -20.60 -16.71
CA GLU A 22 -8.19 -21.04 -18.05
C GLU A 22 -9.72 -21.26 -18.17
N PRO A 23 -10.39 -22.04 -17.28
CA PRO A 23 -11.84 -22.23 -17.37
C PRO A 23 -12.63 -20.92 -17.20
N LEU A 24 -12.15 -20.03 -16.32
CA LEU A 24 -12.77 -18.71 -16.12
C LEU A 24 -12.64 -17.86 -17.39
N ILE A 25 -11.49 -17.91 -18.07
CA ILE A 25 -11.24 -17.15 -19.29
C ILE A 25 -12.15 -17.66 -20.43
N ASP A 26 -12.33 -18.97 -20.54
CA ASP A 26 -13.23 -19.57 -21.55
C ASP A 26 -14.71 -19.22 -21.30
N ASP A 27 -15.15 -19.23 -20.03
CA ASP A 27 -16.48 -18.76 -19.63
C ASP A 27 -16.66 -17.27 -19.97
N LEU A 28 -15.65 -16.44 -19.69
CA LEU A 28 -15.69 -15.00 -19.99
C LEU A 28 -15.71 -14.72 -21.50
N LYS A 29 -14.99 -15.49 -22.31
CA LYS A 29 -15.06 -15.41 -23.78
C LYS A 29 -16.46 -15.77 -24.29
N SER A 30 -17.07 -16.82 -23.74
CA SER A 30 -18.44 -17.23 -24.08
C SER A 30 -19.47 -16.17 -23.70
N LEU A 31 -19.34 -15.59 -22.50
CA LEU A 31 -20.17 -14.50 -22.01
C LEU A 31 -20.00 -13.22 -22.83
N TRP A 32 -18.79 -12.93 -23.32
CA TRP A 32 -18.54 -11.76 -24.15
C TRP A 32 -19.32 -11.83 -25.49
N VAL A 33 -19.31 -13.00 -26.14
CA VAL A 33 -20.12 -13.25 -27.35
C VAL A 33 -21.62 -13.23 -27.03
N GLY A 34 -22.00 -13.87 -25.93
CA GLY A 34 -23.34 -13.89 -25.36
C GLY A 34 -23.96 -15.29 -25.35
N ILE A 35 -24.52 -15.68 -24.20
CA ILE A 35 -25.19 -16.96 -23.99
C ILE A 35 -26.70 -16.76 -24.17
N ARG A 36 -27.29 -17.44 -25.15
CA ARG A 36 -28.74 -17.37 -25.43
C ARG A 36 -29.53 -18.31 -24.52
N GLY A 37 -30.81 -18.01 -24.33
CA GLY A 37 -31.72 -18.90 -23.60
C GLY A 37 -31.51 -18.89 -22.08
N VAL A 38 -30.89 -17.84 -21.54
CA VAL A 38 -30.83 -17.63 -20.09
C VAL A 38 -32.18 -17.11 -19.62
N TYR A 39 -32.76 -17.76 -18.63
CA TYR A 39 -34.07 -17.40 -18.09
C TYR A 39 -33.94 -16.38 -16.96
N ASP A 40 -34.61 -15.25 -17.10
CA ASP A 40 -34.79 -14.26 -16.04
C ASP A 40 -36.03 -14.60 -15.22
N ALA A 41 -35.82 -15.09 -13.99
CA ALA A 41 -36.91 -15.47 -13.10
C ALA A 41 -37.74 -14.27 -12.60
N HIS A 42 -37.20 -13.05 -12.61
CA HIS A 42 -37.92 -11.85 -12.20
C HIS A 42 -38.90 -11.42 -13.30
N ASN A 43 -38.43 -11.39 -14.55
CA ASN A 43 -39.23 -10.93 -15.69
C ASN A 43 -40.00 -12.06 -16.40
N GLY A 44 -39.68 -13.33 -16.14
CA GLY A 44 -40.34 -14.48 -16.76
C GLY A 44 -39.97 -14.69 -18.23
N GLU A 45 -38.85 -14.11 -18.69
CA GLU A 45 -38.45 -14.07 -20.09
C GLU A 45 -37.05 -14.65 -20.31
N TYR A 46 -36.79 -15.09 -21.54
CA TYR A 46 -35.46 -15.52 -21.96
C TYR A 46 -34.70 -14.37 -22.60
N PHE A 47 -33.44 -14.21 -22.22
CA PHE A 47 -32.57 -13.17 -22.77
C PHE A 47 -31.20 -13.72 -23.18
N THR A 48 -30.42 -12.88 -23.87
CA THR A 48 -29.01 -13.17 -24.16
C THR A 48 -28.16 -12.56 -23.05
N LEU A 49 -27.54 -13.41 -22.24
CA LEU A 49 -26.66 -12.97 -21.16
C LEU A 49 -25.28 -12.62 -21.73
N ARG A 50 -24.82 -11.40 -21.45
CA ARG A 50 -23.44 -10.97 -21.69
C ARG A 50 -22.79 -10.48 -20.40
N ALA A 51 -21.49 -10.70 -20.28
CA ALA A 51 -20.72 -10.18 -19.16
C ALA A 51 -19.27 -9.90 -19.59
N ALA A 52 -18.64 -8.97 -18.88
CA ALA A 52 -17.24 -8.60 -19.05
C ALA A 52 -16.59 -8.43 -17.68
N LEU A 53 -15.32 -8.83 -17.56
CA LEU A 53 -14.51 -8.63 -16.38
C LEU A 53 -13.96 -7.19 -16.40
N MET A 54 -14.44 -6.34 -15.49
CA MET A 54 -14.00 -4.93 -15.44
C MET A 54 -12.60 -4.76 -14.85
N TRP A 55 -12.28 -5.46 -13.75
CA TRP A 55 -10.97 -5.46 -13.10
C TRP A 55 -10.87 -6.59 -12.08
N THR A 56 -9.66 -6.82 -11.57
CA THR A 56 -9.41 -7.72 -10.45
C THR A 56 -9.04 -6.92 -9.19
N ILE A 57 -9.48 -7.32 -8.00
CA ILE A 57 -9.14 -6.68 -6.72
C ILE A 57 -8.25 -7.64 -5.92
N ASN A 58 -7.02 -7.23 -5.63
CA ASN A 58 -6.03 -8.15 -5.06
C ASN A 58 -5.08 -7.45 -4.09
N ASP A 59 -4.51 -8.22 -3.17
CA ASP A 59 -3.32 -7.75 -2.46
C ASP A 59 -2.12 -7.59 -3.43
N PHE A 60 -1.07 -6.89 -2.99
CA PHE A 60 0.05 -6.56 -3.86
C PHE A 60 0.82 -7.79 -4.40
N PRO A 61 1.01 -8.88 -3.63
CA PRO A 61 1.52 -10.14 -4.16
C PRO A 61 0.64 -10.78 -5.25
N ALA A 62 -0.67 -10.91 -5.02
CA ALA A 62 -1.58 -11.51 -5.99
C ALA A 62 -1.73 -10.63 -7.24
N TYR A 63 -1.68 -9.30 -7.11
CA TYR A 63 -1.53 -8.39 -8.24
C TYR A 63 -0.38 -8.81 -9.15
N GLY A 64 0.79 -9.12 -8.59
CA GLY A 64 1.96 -9.52 -9.37
C GLY A 64 1.83 -10.88 -10.03
N ASN A 65 1.04 -11.79 -9.47
CA ASN A 65 0.77 -13.09 -10.08
C ASN A 65 -0.22 -12.95 -11.24
N LEU A 66 -1.28 -12.14 -11.09
CA LEU A 66 -2.33 -11.99 -12.10
C LEU A 66 -1.95 -11.07 -13.25
N SER A 67 -1.16 -10.02 -12.97
CA SER A 67 -0.68 -9.08 -13.98
C SER A 67 0.67 -9.47 -14.58
N ASP A 68 1.31 -10.50 -14.02
CA ASP A 68 2.70 -10.88 -14.25
C ASP A 68 3.75 -9.81 -14.03
N CYS A 69 3.35 -8.70 -13.41
CA CYS A 69 4.25 -7.63 -13.06
C CYS A 69 5.21 -8.04 -11.94
N VAL A 70 6.44 -7.58 -12.05
CA VAL A 70 7.42 -7.67 -10.97
C VAL A 70 6.96 -6.77 -9.81
N VAL A 71 6.63 -7.38 -8.66
CA VAL A 71 6.16 -6.69 -7.43
C VAL A 71 7.22 -6.64 -6.31
N LYS A 72 8.44 -7.07 -6.63
CA LYS A 72 9.60 -7.14 -5.72
C LYS A 72 10.86 -6.68 -6.46
N GLY A 73 11.92 -6.34 -5.75
CA GLY A 73 13.14 -5.86 -6.40
C GLY A 73 13.10 -4.35 -6.69
N TYR A 74 13.98 -3.91 -7.59
CA TYR A 74 14.15 -2.50 -7.92
C TYR A 74 12.97 -1.95 -8.73
N LYS A 75 12.31 -2.79 -9.53
CA LYS A 75 11.23 -2.42 -10.46
C LYS A 75 9.87 -2.92 -9.96
N ALA A 76 9.60 -2.68 -8.69
CA ALA A 76 8.45 -3.27 -8.01
C ALA A 76 7.14 -2.52 -8.20
N CYS A 77 7.16 -1.31 -8.78
CA CYS A 77 5.95 -0.54 -9.02
C CYS A 77 5.47 -0.81 -10.46
N PRO A 78 4.24 -1.31 -10.65
CA PRO A 78 3.68 -1.59 -11.97
C PRO A 78 3.43 -0.34 -12.82
N ILE A 79 3.44 0.84 -12.20
CA ILE A 79 3.25 2.11 -12.89
C ILE A 79 4.59 2.71 -13.28
N CYS A 80 5.53 2.80 -12.34
CA CYS A 80 6.84 3.39 -12.63
C CYS A 80 7.71 2.48 -13.48
N GLY A 81 7.53 1.16 -13.40
CA GLY A 81 8.36 0.19 -14.09
C GLY A 81 9.85 0.41 -13.81
N ASP A 82 10.59 0.73 -14.87
CA ASP A 82 12.02 1.03 -14.84
C ASP A 82 12.38 2.27 -14.02
N ASP A 83 11.47 3.25 -13.97
CA ASP A 83 11.63 4.50 -13.21
C ASP A 83 11.23 4.38 -11.74
N THR A 84 11.00 3.15 -11.25
CA THR A 84 10.69 2.91 -9.84
C THR A 84 11.81 3.45 -8.95
N PRO A 85 11.54 4.45 -8.09
CA PRO A 85 12.59 5.09 -7.31
C PRO A 85 12.91 4.21 -6.10
N SER A 86 13.87 3.32 -6.29
CA SER A 86 14.25 2.27 -5.35
C SER A 86 15.68 2.43 -4.88
N HIS A 87 15.92 2.07 -3.61
CA HIS A 87 17.25 2.14 -3.01
C HIS A 87 17.50 0.89 -2.17
N ARG A 88 18.68 0.27 -2.34
CA ARG A 88 19.08 -0.88 -1.54
C ARG A 88 19.79 -0.40 -0.28
N LEU A 89 19.17 -0.68 0.85
CA LEU A 89 19.73 -0.38 2.18
C LEU A 89 20.94 -1.28 2.45
N LYS A 90 22.08 -0.65 2.79
CA LYS A 90 23.37 -1.32 2.95
C LYS A 90 23.38 -2.28 4.13
N ASN A 91 22.82 -1.89 5.27
CA ASN A 91 22.79 -2.67 6.51
C ASN A 91 21.47 -3.44 6.65
N GLY A 92 20.34 -2.84 6.23
CA GLY A 92 19.06 -3.53 6.22
C GLY A 92 18.98 -4.67 5.19
N HIS A 93 19.85 -4.65 4.16
CA HIS A 93 19.88 -5.61 3.04
C HIS A 93 18.54 -5.78 2.31
N LYS A 94 17.67 -4.77 2.38
CA LYS A 94 16.36 -4.73 1.73
C LYS A 94 16.27 -3.51 0.83
N ILE A 95 15.38 -3.59 -0.14
CA ILE A 95 15.04 -2.45 -1.00
C ILE A 95 13.93 -1.64 -0.33
N CYS A 96 14.13 -0.32 -0.25
CA CYS A 96 13.12 0.66 0.10
C CYS A 96 12.76 1.50 -1.14
N TYR A 97 11.62 2.16 -1.08
CA TYR A 97 11.09 3.00 -2.17
C TYR A 97 10.96 4.42 -1.63
N ILE A 98 11.84 5.30 -2.08
CA ILE A 98 11.99 6.69 -1.63
C ILE A 98 11.95 7.60 -2.85
N GLY A 99 11.99 8.92 -2.69
CA GLY A 99 11.90 9.84 -3.85
C GLY A 99 10.45 10.15 -4.24
N HIS A 100 9.53 10.15 -3.27
CA HIS A 100 8.14 10.54 -3.50
C HIS A 100 7.98 12.00 -3.97
N ARG A 101 9.04 12.81 -3.80
CA ARG A 101 9.10 14.21 -4.26
C ARG A 101 8.92 14.37 -5.76
N LYS A 102 9.18 13.33 -6.56
CA LYS A 102 9.00 13.33 -8.02
C LYS A 102 7.54 13.61 -8.44
N TRP A 103 6.57 13.31 -7.58
CA TRP A 103 5.14 13.57 -7.83
C TRP A 103 4.65 14.93 -7.30
N LEU A 104 5.49 15.71 -6.62
CA LEU A 104 5.11 17.05 -6.16
C LEU A 104 5.16 18.05 -7.32
N PRO A 105 4.45 19.20 -7.26
CA PRO A 105 4.65 20.28 -8.23
C PRO A 105 6.13 20.69 -8.35
N ILE A 106 6.57 21.08 -9.55
CA ILE A 106 7.98 21.43 -9.84
C ILE A 106 8.51 22.51 -8.86
N ASN A 107 7.65 23.43 -8.46
CA ASN A 107 8.00 24.56 -7.59
C ASN A 107 7.91 24.23 -6.10
N HIS A 108 7.52 23.00 -5.73
CA HIS A 108 7.29 22.63 -4.34
C HIS A 108 8.59 22.65 -3.53
N PRO A 109 8.64 23.30 -2.34
CA PRO A 109 9.87 23.47 -1.56
C PRO A 109 10.63 22.18 -1.25
N TYR A 110 9.90 21.07 -1.02
CA TYR A 110 10.52 19.77 -0.70
C TYR A 110 11.46 19.25 -1.79
N ARG A 111 11.22 19.58 -3.08
CA ARG A 111 12.09 19.17 -4.18
C ARG A 111 13.54 19.66 -4.01
N ARG A 112 13.76 20.78 -3.30
CA ARG A 112 15.10 21.35 -3.03
C ARG A 112 15.67 20.96 -1.67
N GLN A 113 14.91 20.30 -0.79
CA GLN A 113 15.36 19.96 0.57
C GLN A 113 16.23 18.69 0.58
N CYS A 114 17.50 18.78 0.18
CA CYS A 114 18.39 17.61 0.10
C CYS A 114 18.56 16.88 1.45
N ALA A 115 18.93 17.62 2.51
CA ALA A 115 19.27 17.05 3.82
C ALA A 115 18.10 16.35 4.53
N ALA A 116 16.86 16.78 4.25
CA ALA A 116 15.67 16.21 4.87
C ALA A 116 15.24 14.87 4.24
N PHE A 117 15.72 14.56 3.03
CA PHE A 117 15.27 13.43 2.22
C PHE A 117 16.40 12.44 1.93
N ASN A 118 16.95 12.42 0.71
CA ASN A 118 17.93 11.45 0.23
C ASN A 118 19.27 12.09 -0.16
N GLY A 119 19.55 13.30 0.34
CA GLY A 119 20.77 14.05 0.04
C GLY A 119 20.82 14.70 -1.34
N LYS A 120 19.79 14.56 -2.18
CA LYS A 120 19.75 15.10 -3.54
C LYS A 120 18.55 16.02 -3.78
N PRO A 121 18.65 17.01 -4.68
CA PRO A 121 17.47 17.70 -5.20
C PRO A 121 16.68 16.78 -6.14
N GLU A 122 15.39 17.05 -6.31
CA GLU A 122 14.48 16.27 -7.17
C GLU A 122 13.94 17.14 -8.32
N TYR A 123 14.44 16.89 -9.53
CA TYR A 123 14.04 17.59 -10.76
C TYR A 123 13.23 16.72 -11.72
N GLY A 124 13.06 15.44 -11.42
CA GLY A 124 12.33 14.51 -12.29
C GLY A 124 10.84 14.78 -12.30
N ILE A 125 10.19 14.26 -13.34
CA ILE A 125 8.75 14.23 -13.51
C ILE A 125 8.21 12.82 -13.17
N PRO A 126 6.96 12.71 -12.69
CA PRO A 126 6.36 11.40 -12.46
C PRO A 126 6.27 10.61 -13.78
N PRO A 127 6.52 9.29 -13.77
CA PRO A 127 6.39 8.48 -14.97
C PRO A 127 4.93 8.37 -15.40
N GLU A 128 4.70 8.33 -16.71
CA GLU A 128 3.35 8.14 -17.27
C GLU A 128 2.94 6.66 -17.19
N PRO A 129 1.73 6.35 -16.69
CA PRO A 129 1.23 4.98 -16.67
C PRO A 129 1.02 4.43 -18.08
N LEU A 130 1.54 3.23 -18.34
CA LEU A 130 1.31 2.54 -19.61
C LEU A 130 -0.16 2.11 -19.78
N THR A 131 -0.66 2.31 -20.99
CA THR A 131 -1.95 1.77 -21.46
C THR A 131 -1.90 0.23 -21.53
N GLY A 132 -3.06 -0.42 -21.63
CA GLY A 132 -3.08 -1.88 -21.76
C GLY A 132 -2.53 -2.36 -23.09
N GLU A 133 -2.64 -1.56 -24.14
CA GLU A 133 -2.07 -1.85 -25.46
C GLU A 133 -0.55 -1.78 -25.44
N GLU A 134 0.03 -0.74 -24.82
CA GLU A 134 1.48 -0.64 -24.65
C GLU A 134 2.04 -1.80 -23.83
N VAL A 135 1.37 -2.16 -22.72
CA VAL A 135 1.77 -3.32 -21.92
C VAL A 135 1.72 -4.61 -22.75
N LEU A 136 0.65 -4.82 -23.53
CA LEU A 136 0.54 -6.00 -24.40
C LEU A 136 1.68 -6.06 -25.42
N HIS A 137 1.94 -4.95 -26.10
CA HIS A 137 3.00 -4.83 -27.10
C HIS A 137 4.39 -5.10 -26.50
N MET A 138 4.70 -4.54 -25.33
CA MET A 138 5.98 -4.77 -24.64
C MET A 138 6.18 -6.24 -24.28
N VAL A 139 5.13 -6.91 -23.79
CA VAL A 139 5.23 -8.29 -23.32
C VAL A 139 5.32 -9.29 -24.49
N GLU A 140 4.63 -9.01 -25.61
CA GLU A 140 4.69 -9.80 -26.85
C GLU A 140 6.05 -9.66 -27.55
N ASN A 141 6.65 -8.46 -27.54
CA ASN A 141 7.97 -8.20 -28.13
C ASN A 141 9.15 -8.66 -27.26
N GLY A 142 8.90 -9.20 -26.07
CA GLY A 142 9.94 -9.72 -25.19
C GLY A 142 10.68 -8.66 -24.37
N ASP A 143 10.25 -7.39 -24.38
CA ASP A 143 10.78 -6.33 -23.52
C ASP A 143 10.21 -6.44 -22.10
N ARG A 144 10.58 -7.55 -21.45
CA ARG A 144 9.99 -8.11 -20.23
C ARG A 144 10.60 -7.59 -18.94
N VAL A 145 11.13 -6.37 -18.98
CA VAL A 145 11.92 -5.84 -17.86
C VAL A 145 11.09 -5.69 -16.57
N CYS A 146 9.79 -5.41 -16.71
CA CYS A 146 8.83 -5.31 -15.60
C CYS A 146 7.76 -6.42 -15.58
N TRP A 147 7.73 -7.31 -16.58
CA TRP A 147 6.73 -8.39 -16.70
C TRP A 147 7.38 -9.73 -16.94
N LYS A 148 6.97 -10.77 -16.22
CA LYS A 148 7.55 -12.11 -16.38
C LYS A 148 7.03 -12.83 -17.62
N LYS A 149 5.76 -12.65 -17.94
CA LYS A 149 5.05 -13.26 -19.06
C LYS A 149 3.82 -12.43 -19.44
N LYS A 150 3.11 -12.87 -20.49
CA LYS A 150 1.79 -12.36 -20.87
C LYS A 150 0.75 -12.97 -19.93
N SER A 151 0.03 -12.10 -19.21
CA SER A 151 -1.09 -12.51 -18.39
C SER A 151 -2.21 -13.11 -19.24
N ILE A 152 -2.79 -14.21 -18.80
CA ILE A 152 -3.92 -14.88 -19.46
C ILE A 152 -5.13 -13.97 -19.68
N PHE A 153 -5.30 -12.91 -18.89
CA PHE A 153 -6.39 -11.95 -19.09
C PHE A 153 -6.28 -11.19 -20.42
N PHE A 154 -5.09 -11.11 -21.03
CA PHE A 154 -4.94 -10.54 -22.38
C PHE A 154 -5.55 -11.40 -23.50
N ASP A 155 -6.02 -12.61 -23.19
CA ASP A 155 -6.81 -13.41 -24.12
C ASP A 155 -8.26 -12.91 -24.24
N LEU A 156 -8.69 -12.03 -23.32
CA LEU A 156 -9.94 -11.30 -23.43
C LEU A 156 -9.69 -10.07 -24.32
N GLU A 157 -10.36 -10.01 -25.47
CA GLU A 157 -10.11 -8.99 -26.50
C GLU A 157 -10.23 -7.54 -25.99
N TYR A 158 -11.11 -7.31 -25.02
CA TYR A 158 -11.36 -5.98 -24.45
C TYR A 158 -10.36 -5.59 -23.36
N TRP A 159 -9.59 -6.53 -22.80
CA TRP A 159 -8.77 -6.31 -21.61
C TRP A 159 -7.73 -5.20 -21.76
N LYS A 160 -7.12 -5.13 -22.94
CA LYS A 160 -6.10 -4.11 -23.27
C LYS A 160 -6.67 -2.68 -23.34
N TYR A 161 -7.97 -2.53 -23.54
CA TYR A 161 -8.64 -1.22 -23.59
C TYR A 161 -9.14 -0.75 -22.21
N LEU A 162 -9.09 -1.62 -21.19
CA LEU A 162 -9.51 -1.25 -19.83
C LEU A 162 -8.53 -0.23 -19.23
N PRO A 163 -9.02 0.94 -18.76
CA PRO A 163 -8.19 1.92 -18.07
C PRO A 163 -7.54 1.35 -16.80
N VAL A 164 -8.28 0.52 -16.07
CA VAL A 164 -7.83 -0.15 -14.85
C VAL A 164 -8.10 -1.65 -14.95
N ARG A 165 -7.03 -2.43 -15.05
CA ARG A 165 -7.08 -3.91 -15.18
C ARG A 165 -6.99 -4.62 -13.82
N HIS A 166 -6.20 -4.04 -12.93
CA HIS A 166 -5.91 -4.60 -11.60
C HIS A 166 -5.94 -3.47 -10.58
N ALA A 167 -6.87 -3.60 -9.64
CA ALA A 167 -7.06 -2.79 -8.46
C ALA A 167 -6.42 -3.46 -7.24
N LEU A 168 -6.01 -2.63 -6.27
CA LEU A 168 -5.40 -3.10 -5.04
C LEU A 168 -6.42 -3.15 -3.91
N ASP A 169 -6.36 -4.22 -3.13
CA ASP A 169 -7.15 -4.38 -1.91
C ASP A 169 -6.65 -3.41 -0.84
N VAL A 170 -7.45 -2.37 -0.58
CA VAL A 170 -7.14 -1.31 0.39
C VAL A 170 -7.07 -1.86 1.80
N MET A 171 -7.94 -2.80 2.20
CA MET A 171 -7.93 -3.36 3.56
C MET A 171 -6.61 -4.09 3.86
N HIS A 172 -6.08 -4.84 2.89
CA HIS A 172 -4.79 -5.50 3.05
C HIS A 172 -3.64 -4.49 3.15
N ILE A 173 -3.72 -3.38 2.42
CA ILE A 173 -2.72 -2.30 2.47
C ILE A 173 -2.77 -1.58 3.81
N GLU A 174 -3.95 -1.17 4.25
CA GLU A 174 -4.17 -0.54 5.56
C GLU A 174 -3.66 -1.42 6.69
N LYS A 175 -3.95 -2.72 6.65
CA LYS A 175 -3.43 -3.66 7.66
C LYS A 175 -1.91 -3.62 7.72
N ASN A 176 -1.24 -3.71 6.57
CA ASN A 176 0.22 -3.69 6.51
C ASN A 176 0.84 -2.37 6.99
N VAL A 177 0.17 -1.25 6.66
CA VAL A 177 0.56 0.09 7.11
C VAL A 177 0.36 0.23 8.62
N CYS A 178 -0.82 -0.13 9.13
CA CYS A 178 -1.15 -0.10 10.56
C CYS A 178 -0.17 -0.94 11.38
N ASP A 179 0.07 -2.20 10.96
CA ASP A 179 1.05 -3.09 11.60
C ASP A 179 2.45 -2.47 11.66
N SER A 180 2.83 -1.71 10.61
CA SER A 180 4.13 -1.03 10.56
C SER A 180 4.19 0.22 11.43
N ILE A 181 3.10 1.01 11.51
CA ILE A 181 3.03 2.20 12.37
C ILE A 181 3.04 1.75 13.83
N ILE A 182 2.08 0.92 14.23
CA ILE A 182 1.97 0.41 15.60
C ILE A 182 3.25 -0.33 16.00
N GLY A 183 3.79 -1.17 15.10
CA GLY A 183 5.04 -1.89 15.33
C GLY A 183 6.23 -0.97 15.57
N THR A 184 6.29 0.17 14.89
CA THR A 184 7.36 1.17 15.08
C THR A 184 7.14 2.00 16.35
N LEU A 185 5.94 2.55 16.55
CA LEU A 185 5.63 3.43 17.69
C LEU A 185 5.75 2.70 19.04
N LEU A 186 5.28 1.45 19.11
CA LEU A 186 5.30 0.64 20.33
C LEU A 186 6.51 -0.30 20.40
N GLU A 187 7.44 -0.20 19.44
CA GLU A 187 8.66 -1.03 19.36
C GLU A 187 8.40 -2.54 19.47
N ILE A 188 7.35 -3.02 18.79
CA ILE A 188 6.95 -4.43 18.86
C ILE A 188 8.03 -5.30 18.18
N PRO A 189 8.58 -6.32 18.87
CA PRO A 189 9.59 -7.21 18.31
C PRO A 189 9.15 -7.82 16.97
N GLY A 190 10.04 -7.80 15.97
CA GLY A 190 9.78 -8.30 14.62
C GLY A 190 8.93 -7.39 13.72
N LYS A 191 8.18 -6.42 14.28
CA LYS A 191 7.39 -5.45 13.51
C LYS A 191 8.04 -4.07 13.43
N ASN A 192 8.80 -3.70 14.47
CA ASN A 192 9.52 -2.42 14.56
C ASN A 192 10.39 -2.18 13.31
N LYS A 193 10.23 -1.00 12.70
CA LYS A 193 11.03 -0.58 11.54
C LYS A 193 12.30 0.15 11.96
N ASP A 194 12.42 0.56 13.21
CA ASP A 194 13.55 1.33 13.71
C ASP A 194 14.48 0.49 14.59
N GLY A 195 15.65 0.16 14.06
CA GLY A 195 16.67 -0.60 14.78
C GLY A 195 18.07 -0.24 14.29
N ILE A 196 19.10 -0.91 14.82
CA ILE A 196 20.51 -0.62 14.53
C ILE A 196 20.79 -0.52 13.03
N ALA A 197 20.32 -1.50 12.25
CA ALA A 197 20.50 -1.49 10.80
C ALA A 197 19.85 -0.25 10.13
N ALA A 198 18.65 0.14 10.56
CA ALA A 198 17.97 1.32 10.02
C ALA A 198 18.69 2.63 10.35
N ARG A 199 19.29 2.74 11.56
CA ARG A 199 20.10 3.91 11.96
C ARG A 199 21.42 3.99 11.22
N LEU A 200 22.09 2.86 10.99
CA LEU A 200 23.28 2.80 10.14
C LEU A 200 22.96 3.12 8.68
N ASP A 201 21.77 2.73 8.19
CA ASP A 201 21.33 3.09 6.84
C ASP A 201 21.08 4.59 6.69
N LEU A 202 20.47 5.24 7.69
CA LEU A 202 20.34 6.71 7.73
C LEU A 202 21.71 7.40 7.63
N LEU A 203 22.68 6.94 8.42
CA LEU A 203 24.05 7.47 8.39
C LEU A 203 24.73 7.27 7.03
N ASN A 204 24.61 6.07 6.44
CA ASN A 204 25.15 5.79 5.10
C ASN A 204 24.50 6.62 4.00
N MET A 205 23.24 7.01 4.17
CA MET A 205 22.52 7.90 3.26
C MET A 205 22.83 9.38 3.50
N GLY A 206 23.59 9.72 4.55
CA GLY A 206 23.95 11.10 4.90
C GLY A 206 22.78 11.94 5.40
N VAL A 207 21.75 11.31 5.97
CA VAL A 207 20.50 11.97 6.37
C VAL A 207 20.18 11.66 7.83
N LYS A 208 19.61 12.63 8.57
CA LYS A 208 19.32 12.51 10.00
C LYS A 208 20.56 12.08 10.81
N THR A 209 21.70 12.73 10.57
CA THR A 209 22.99 12.39 11.20
C THR A 209 22.99 12.62 12.72
N ASP A 210 22.07 13.46 13.21
CA ASP A 210 21.75 13.66 14.62
C ASP A 210 21.20 12.39 15.31
N LEU A 211 20.69 11.43 14.53
CA LEU A 211 20.12 10.18 15.01
C LEU A 211 21.09 8.99 14.98
N GLN A 212 22.39 9.25 14.86
CA GLN A 212 23.44 8.23 14.83
C GLN A 212 23.52 7.42 16.13
N LEU A 213 24.08 6.20 16.05
CA LEU A 213 24.24 5.32 17.20
C LEU A 213 25.22 5.92 18.21
N GLU A 214 24.88 5.82 19.49
CA GLU A 214 25.78 6.13 20.59
C GLU A 214 26.37 4.83 21.13
N TYR A 215 27.66 4.61 20.90
CA TYR A 215 28.38 3.44 21.42
C TYR A 215 28.78 3.69 22.87
N GLY A 216 27.99 3.17 23.81
CA GLY A 216 28.36 3.12 25.22
C GLY A 216 29.18 1.86 25.55
N GLU A 217 29.90 1.88 26.67
CA GLU A 217 30.77 0.76 27.12
C GLU A 217 30.04 -0.59 27.24
N ARG A 218 28.74 -0.57 27.59
CA ARG A 218 27.94 -1.79 27.82
C ARG A 218 26.84 -2.04 26.80
N ARG A 219 26.30 -0.98 26.20
CA ARG A 219 25.17 -1.07 25.26
C ARG A 219 25.21 0.08 24.27
N THR A 220 24.94 -0.24 23.01
CA THR A 220 24.63 0.75 21.97
C THR A 220 23.26 1.36 22.25
N ARG A 221 23.19 2.70 22.30
CA ARG A 221 21.94 3.44 22.43
C ARG A 221 21.52 4.02 21.08
N LEU A 222 20.21 4.07 20.86
CA LEU A 222 19.60 4.72 19.70
C LEU A 222 18.96 6.02 20.20
N PRO A 223 19.45 7.20 19.78
CA PRO A 223 18.80 8.46 20.11
C PRO A 223 17.34 8.46 19.62
N PRO A 224 16.39 8.96 20.42
CA PRO A 224 14.99 9.02 20.02
C PRO A 224 14.83 9.93 18.80
N GLY A 225 14.18 9.42 17.76
CA GLY A 225 13.72 10.23 16.63
C GLY A 225 12.26 10.66 16.82
N PRO A 226 11.71 11.48 15.90
CA PRO A 226 10.34 12.01 16.00
C PRO A 226 9.22 10.96 16.09
N TRP A 227 9.51 9.71 15.72
CA TRP A 227 8.58 8.58 15.75
C TRP A 227 8.71 7.72 17.01
N ASN A 228 9.70 7.95 17.86
CA ASN A 228 9.89 7.17 19.08
C ASN A 228 9.05 7.74 20.21
N LEU A 229 8.47 6.84 21.01
CA LEU A 229 7.74 7.19 22.22
C LEU A 229 8.57 6.73 23.43
N SER A 230 8.60 7.53 24.48
CA SER A 230 9.09 7.10 25.79
C SER A 230 8.24 5.96 26.34
N LYS A 231 8.74 5.27 27.36
CA LYS A 231 7.99 4.19 28.02
C LYS A 231 6.66 4.67 28.62
N ALA A 232 6.63 5.90 29.13
CA ALA A 232 5.42 6.52 29.64
C ALA A 232 4.42 6.80 28.50
N GLU A 233 4.89 7.39 27.40
CA GLU A 233 4.02 7.69 26.24
C GLU A 233 3.48 6.43 25.56
N LYS A 234 4.25 5.34 25.46
CA LYS A 234 3.74 4.05 24.97
C LYS A 234 2.59 3.52 25.83
N ARG A 235 2.71 3.70 27.16
CA ARG A 235 1.65 3.33 28.10
C ARG A 235 0.43 4.22 27.93
N GLU A 236 0.60 5.52 27.72
CA GLU A 236 -0.51 6.44 27.42
C GLU A 236 -1.25 6.07 26.12
N VAL A 237 -0.53 5.71 25.04
CA VAL A 237 -1.15 5.20 23.81
C VAL A 237 -1.98 3.94 24.09
N CYS A 238 -1.41 2.99 24.84
CA CYS A 238 -2.12 1.75 25.17
C CYS A 238 -3.33 1.99 26.08
N ASN A 239 -3.20 2.87 27.08
CA ASN A 239 -4.30 3.29 27.94
C ASN A 239 -5.41 3.97 27.14
N SER A 240 -5.04 4.80 26.16
CA SER A 240 -6.01 5.41 25.25
C SER A 240 -6.81 4.34 24.51
N PHE A 241 -6.15 3.36 23.88
CA PHE A 241 -6.84 2.26 23.21
C PHE A 241 -7.66 1.39 24.17
N TYR A 242 -7.17 1.15 25.39
CA TYR A 242 -7.85 0.37 26.41
C TYR A 242 -9.16 1.05 26.89
N GLY A 243 -9.15 2.38 26.97
CA GLY A 243 -10.28 3.18 27.41
C GLY A 243 -11.26 3.58 26.30
N MET A 244 -10.89 3.41 25.03
CA MET A 244 -11.76 3.74 23.90
C MET A 244 -13.01 2.86 23.87
N LYS A 245 -14.17 3.50 23.70
CA LYS A 245 -15.46 2.85 23.48
C LYS A 245 -15.98 3.25 22.11
N VAL A 246 -16.52 2.28 21.40
CA VAL A 246 -17.16 2.46 20.09
C VAL A 246 -18.59 1.90 20.15
N PRO A 247 -19.49 2.30 19.22
CA PRO A 247 -20.83 1.72 19.14
C PRO A 247 -20.80 0.20 18.98
N GLU A 248 -21.87 -0.46 19.42
CA GLU A 248 -22.04 -1.90 19.22
C GLU A 248 -22.04 -2.24 17.72
N GLY A 249 -21.35 -3.32 17.36
CA GLY A 249 -21.19 -3.74 15.95
C GLY A 249 -20.20 -2.91 15.13
N TYR A 250 -19.60 -1.85 15.69
CA TYR A 250 -18.66 -1.00 14.96
C TYR A 250 -17.29 -1.64 14.75
N SER A 251 -16.72 -2.27 15.80
CA SER A 251 -15.46 -3.01 15.71
C SER A 251 -15.39 -4.11 16.76
N SER A 252 -14.35 -4.95 16.70
CA SER A 252 -14.03 -5.81 17.81
C SER A 252 -13.68 -4.98 19.05
N ASN A 253 -13.80 -5.59 20.24
CA ASN A 253 -13.48 -4.91 21.49
C ASN A 253 -11.96 -4.67 21.59
N ILE A 254 -11.51 -3.47 21.23
CA ILE A 254 -10.10 -3.07 21.19
C ILE A 254 -9.40 -3.28 22.54
N LYS A 255 -10.12 -3.15 23.66
CA LYS A 255 -9.60 -3.43 25.00
C LYS A 255 -8.95 -4.82 25.10
N ASN A 256 -9.54 -5.82 24.45
CA ASN A 256 -9.05 -7.20 24.47
C ASN A 256 -7.76 -7.38 23.64
N LEU A 257 -7.42 -6.39 22.81
CA LEU A 257 -6.23 -6.39 21.96
C LEU A 257 -5.08 -5.61 22.61
N VAL A 258 -5.27 -5.01 23.79
CA VAL A 258 -4.25 -4.21 24.49
C VAL A 258 -3.59 -5.03 25.60
N SER A 259 -2.26 -5.16 25.55
CA SER A 259 -1.44 -5.60 26.69
C SER A 259 -0.83 -4.37 27.36
N LEU A 260 -1.36 -3.98 28.53
CA LEU A 260 -0.83 -2.87 29.32
C LEU A 260 0.51 -3.22 29.97
N GLN A 261 0.70 -4.49 30.37
CA GLN A 261 1.95 -4.98 30.95
C GLN A 261 3.12 -4.81 29.96
N ASP A 262 2.90 -5.21 28.70
CA ASP A 262 3.90 -5.12 27.65
C ASP A 262 3.86 -3.78 26.89
N SER A 263 2.84 -2.93 27.15
CA SER A 263 2.57 -1.69 26.43
C SER A 263 2.54 -1.87 24.89
N ARG A 264 1.78 -2.87 24.43
CA ARG A 264 1.63 -3.21 23.00
C ARG A 264 0.23 -3.69 22.65
N LEU A 265 -0.09 -3.65 21.36
CA LEU A 265 -1.29 -4.26 20.79
C LEU A 265 -0.99 -5.69 20.29
N LEU A 266 -1.93 -6.60 20.47
CA LEU A 266 -1.84 -8.03 20.15
C LEU A 266 -2.96 -8.44 19.20
N GLY A 267 -2.68 -9.37 18.29
CA GLY A 267 -3.72 -10.08 17.53
C GLY A 267 -4.57 -9.25 16.56
N LEU A 268 -4.16 -8.03 16.20
CA LEU A 268 -4.91 -7.16 15.27
C LEU A 268 -5.20 -7.87 13.93
N LYS A 269 -6.49 -7.99 13.61
CA LYS A 269 -6.97 -8.46 12.30
C LYS A 269 -7.14 -7.27 11.34
N SER A 270 -7.44 -7.56 10.07
CA SER A 270 -7.60 -6.51 9.04
C SER A 270 -8.64 -5.47 9.42
N HIS A 271 -9.80 -5.90 9.94
CA HIS A 271 -10.87 -5.00 10.38
C HIS A 271 -10.46 -4.10 11.56
N ASP A 272 -9.69 -4.64 12.50
CA ASP A 272 -9.19 -3.86 13.64
C ASP A 272 -8.23 -2.79 13.15
N CYS A 273 -7.29 -3.15 12.27
CA CYS A 273 -6.38 -2.19 11.64
C CYS A 273 -7.11 -1.11 10.84
N HIS A 274 -8.17 -1.46 10.11
CA HIS A 274 -9.03 -0.52 9.39
C HIS A 274 -9.64 0.51 10.34
N THR A 275 -10.27 0.04 11.40
CA THR A 275 -10.88 0.88 12.45
C THR A 275 -9.82 1.80 13.11
N LEU A 276 -8.64 1.24 13.41
CA LEU A 276 -7.53 1.97 13.98
C LEU A 276 -7.06 3.09 13.05
N MET A 277 -6.78 2.77 11.79
CA MET A 277 -6.26 3.74 10.84
C MET A 277 -7.26 4.85 10.55
N GLN A 278 -8.55 4.56 10.45
CA GLN A 278 -9.52 5.58 10.05
C GLN A 278 -9.91 6.54 11.18
N GLN A 279 -10.03 6.03 12.42
CA GLN A 279 -10.61 6.83 13.51
C GLN A 279 -9.80 6.83 14.80
N LEU A 280 -9.32 5.67 15.26
CA LEU A 280 -8.82 5.55 16.63
C LEU A 280 -7.35 5.99 16.78
N LEU A 281 -6.50 5.67 15.81
CA LEU A 281 -5.07 5.94 15.88
C LEU A 281 -4.75 7.44 15.99
N PRO A 282 -5.36 8.34 15.18
CA PRO A 282 -5.13 9.78 15.32
C PRO A 282 -5.46 10.33 16.72
N VAL A 283 -6.48 9.77 17.37
CA VAL A 283 -6.87 10.14 18.73
C VAL A 283 -5.84 9.63 19.74
N ALA A 284 -5.43 8.36 19.63
CA ALA A 284 -4.49 7.73 20.56
C ALA A 284 -3.10 8.39 20.57
N ILE A 285 -2.65 8.92 19.43
CA ILE A 285 -1.33 9.56 19.33
C ILE A 285 -1.37 11.09 19.55
N ARG A 286 -2.56 11.67 19.76
CA ARG A 286 -2.79 13.13 19.66
C ARG A 286 -1.91 13.96 20.59
N SER A 287 -1.78 13.54 21.85
CA SER A 287 -1.07 14.27 22.91
C SER A 287 0.35 13.79 23.15
N VAL A 288 0.74 12.63 22.59
CA VAL A 288 1.97 11.91 22.95
C VAL A 288 3.03 11.93 21.86
N LEU A 289 2.64 11.87 20.58
CA LEU A 289 3.63 11.80 19.50
C LEU A 289 4.05 13.20 19.05
N GLU A 290 5.33 13.39 18.75
CA GLU A 290 5.87 14.66 18.26
C GLU A 290 5.09 15.18 17.04
N LYS A 291 4.89 16.50 17.01
CA LYS A 291 4.02 17.17 16.02
C LYS A 291 4.30 16.76 14.57
N PRO A 292 5.56 16.67 14.08
CA PRO A 292 5.82 16.34 12.68
C PRO A 292 5.43 14.90 12.32
N ALA A 293 5.80 13.93 13.15
CA ALA A 293 5.46 12.52 12.93
C ALA A 293 3.96 12.26 13.09
N ARG A 294 3.35 12.88 14.11
CA ARG A 294 1.90 12.87 14.33
C ARG A 294 1.14 13.40 13.11
N TYR A 295 1.56 14.54 12.58
CA TYR A 295 0.93 15.13 11.40
C TYR A 295 0.99 14.21 10.19
N ALA A 296 2.14 13.56 9.94
CA ALA A 296 2.30 12.60 8.86
C ALA A 296 1.34 11.39 9.01
N ILE A 297 1.26 10.80 10.21
CA ILE A 297 0.35 9.68 10.47
C ILE A 297 -1.12 10.11 10.36
N THR A 298 -1.51 11.24 10.95
CA THR A 298 -2.89 11.73 10.91
C THR A 298 -3.36 12.01 9.48
N ARG A 299 -2.50 12.57 8.61
CA ARG A 299 -2.84 12.75 7.20
C ARG A 299 -3.05 11.42 6.47
N LEU A 300 -2.22 10.42 6.77
CA LEU A 300 -2.36 9.08 6.19
C LEU A 300 -3.67 8.42 6.64
N CYS A 301 -4.03 8.57 7.92
CA CYS A 301 -5.31 8.13 8.47
C CYS A 301 -6.51 8.79 7.76
N PHE A 302 -6.46 10.09 7.53
CA PHE A 302 -7.51 10.81 6.81
C PHE A 302 -7.62 10.40 5.34
N PHE A 303 -6.49 10.15 4.68
CA PHE A 303 -6.50 9.61 3.32
C PHE A 303 -7.23 8.27 3.27
N PHE A 304 -6.89 7.32 4.15
CA PHE A 304 -7.58 6.03 4.23
C PHE A 304 -9.07 6.16 4.54
N ASN A 305 -9.43 7.02 5.50
CA ASN A 305 -10.83 7.30 5.82
C ASN A 305 -11.60 7.87 4.62
N ALA A 306 -10.97 8.71 3.80
CA ALA A 306 -11.60 9.31 2.62
C ALA A 306 -11.84 8.28 1.50
N ILE A 307 -10.85 7.44 1.18
CA ILE A 307 -10.97 6.46 0.08
C ILE A 307 -11.85 5.26 0.43
N CYS A 308 -12.05 4.99 1.73
CA CYS A 308 -12.96 3.94 2.21
C CYS A 308 -14.34 4.48 2.60
N ALA A 309 -14.62 5.76 2.34
CA ALA A 309 -15.94 6.32 2.58
C ALA A 309 -16.99 5.64 1.69
N LYS A 310 -18.21 5.47 2.21
CA LYS A 310 -19.32 4.88 1.46
C LYS A 310 -19.68 5.67 0.19
N ILE A 311 -19.43 6.98 0.21
CA ILE A 311 -19.68 7.90 -0.89
C ILE A 311 -18.39 8.69 -1.09
N VAL A 312 -17.88 8.68 -2.32
CA VAL A 312 -16.68 9.43 -2.70
C VAL A 312 -17.10 10.54 -3.66
N GLU A 313 -16.76 11.78 -3.32
CA GLU A 313 -17.00 12.92 -4.20
C GLU A 313 -15.87 13.01 -5.24
N VAL A 314 -16.21 12.85 -6.52
CA VAL A 314 -15.26 12.89 -7.64
C VAL A 314 -14.44 14.19 -7.64
N SER A 315 -15.07 15.33 -7.33
CA SER A 315 -14.40 16.64 -7.27
C SER A 315 -13.31 16.76 -6.20
N LYS A 316 -13.23 15.81 -5.26
CA LYS A 316 -12.20 15.78 -4.21
C LYS A 316 -11.03 14.84 -4.55
N LEU A 317 -11.11 14.05 -5.62
CA LEU A 317 -10.11 13.03 -5.95
C LEU A 317 -8.74 13.63 -6.26
N ASP A 318 -8.69 14.68 -7.09
CA ASP A 318 -7.42 15.36 -7.42
C ASP A 318 -6.73 15.90 -6.15
N LYS A 319 -7.54 16.47 -5.24
CA LYS A 319 -7.02 16.98 -3.97
C LYS A 319 -6.50 15.85 -3.08
N LEU A 320 -7.21 14.72 -3.03
CA LEU A 320 -6.77 13.54 -2.29
C LEU A 320 -5.45 13.00 -2.82
N GLU A 321 -5.27 12.98 -4.15
CA GLU A 321 -4.02 12.57 -4.81
C GLU A 321 -2.86 13.52 -4.48
N GLU A 322 -3.06 14.84 -4.54
CA GLU A 322 -2.05 15.80 -4.11
C GLU A 322 -1.66 15.60 -2.63
N ASP A 323 -2.67 15.45 -1.77
CA ASP A 323 -2.48 15.42 -0.32
C ASP A 323 -1.73 14.17 0.15
N VAL A 324 -1.96 13.04 -0.49
CA VAL A 324 -1.24 11.79 -0.17
C VAL A 324 0.19 11.80 -0.70
N VAL A 325 0.49 12.45 -1.83
CA VAL A 325 1.89 12.62 -2.29
C VAL A 325 2.68 13.42 -1.25
N VAL A 326 2.09 14.50 -0.73
CA VAL A 326 2.68 15.25 0.39
C VAL A 326 2.83 14.35 1.62
N THR A 327 1.85 13.51 1.91
CA THR A 327 1.88 12.57 3.04
C THR A 327 3.01 11.53 2.92
N LEU A 328 3.22 10.96 1.73
CA LEU A 328 4.34 10.05 1.46
C LEU A 328 5.69 10.78 1.62
N CYS A 329 5.79 12.03 1.18
CA CYS A 329 6.98 12.84 1.41
C CYS A 329 7.21 13.13 2.91
N LEU A 330 6.16 13.38 3.70
CA LEU A 330 6.27 13.54 5.15
C LEU A 330 6.74 12.24 5.82
N LEU A 331 6.23 11.08 5.40
CA LEU A 331 6.68 9.79 5.90
C LEU A 331 8.15 9.54 5.55
N GLU A 332 8.59 9.83 4.32
CA GLU A 332 10.01 9.72 3.93
C GLU A 332 10.90 10.68 4.74
N LYS A 333 10.43 11.91 4.93
CA LYS A 333 11.14 12.96 5.66
C LYS A 333 11.28 12.62 7.13
N TYR A 334 10.24 12.08 7.77
CA TYR A 334 10.23 11.90 9.21
C TYR A 334 10.47 10.47 9.69
N PHE A 335 10.25 9.41 8.91
CA PHE A 335 10.44 8.03 9.36
C PHE A 335 11.74 7.42 8.79
N PRO A 336 12.24 6.30 9.36
CA PRO A 336 13.42 5.64 8.83
C PRO A 336 13.13 4.98 7.46
N PRO A 337 14.14 4.82 6.57
CA PRO A 337 13.97 4.23 5.23
C PRO A 337 13.41 2.81 5.24
N SER A 338 13.65 2.06 6.30
CA SER A 338 13.09 0.74 6.57
C SER A 338 11.56 0.73 6.68
N TYR A 339 10.92 1.86 6.99
CA TYR A 339 9.48 2.05 6.95
C TYR A 339 8.94 2.09 5.51
N GLN A 340 9.75 2.61 4.57
CA GLN A 340 9.42 2.80 3.16
C GLN A 340 9.51 1.51 2.31
N ARG A 341 9.58 0.31 2.93
CA ARG A 341 9.79 -0.97 2.22
C ARG A 341 8.51 -1.59 1.68
N LYS A 342 7.52 -1.83 2.54
CA LYS A 342 6.25 -2.50 2.21
C LYS A 342 5.07 -1.53 2.11
N ASN A 343 5.17 -0.39 2.79
CA ASN A 343 4.04 0.51 2.98
C ASN A 343 3.83 1.43 1.77
N CYS A 344 4.91 1.81 1.07
CA CYS A 344 4.83 2.80 0.00
C CYS A 344 4.67 2.24 -1.42
N LYS A 345 5.01 0.97 -1.66
CA LYS A 345 4.79 0.32 -2.98
C LYS A 345 3.32 0.36 -3.43
N PRO A 346 2.37 -0.02 -2.55
CA PRO A 346 0.97 -0.07 -2.92
C PRO A 346 0.36 1.33 -2.91
N LEU A 347 0.77 2.21 -1.98
CA LEU A 347 0.26 3.58 -1.87
C LEU A 347 0.59 4.43 -3.10
N SER A 348 1.81 4.34 -3.66
CA SER A 348 2.12 5.06 -4.91
C SER A 348 1.34 4.48 -6.11
N SER A 349 1.04 3.18 -6.10
CA SER A 349 0.31 2.49 -7.17
C SER A 349 -1.22 2.64 -7.06
N LEU A 350 -1.73 2.85 -5.84
CA LEU A 350 -3.15 3.10 -5.49
C LEU A 350 -3.65 4.45 -6.01
N LEU A 351 -2.75 5.36 -6.38
CA LEU A 351 -3.05 6.74 -6.72
C LEU A 351 -3.00 6.96 -8.22
N LEU A 352 -1.98 6.41 -8.87
CA LEU A 352 -1.75 6.60 -10.30
C LEU A 352 -2.74 5.85 -11.21
N LYS A 353 -3.67 5.07 -10.65
CA LYS A 353 -4.73 4.38 -11.40
C LYS A 353 -6.16 4.88 -11.11
N ASN A 354 -6.36 5.64 -10.04
CA ASN A 354 -7.63 5.58 -9.31
C ASN A 354 -8.54 6.82 -9.32
N PRO A 355 -8.23 7.97 -9.95
CA PRO A 355 -9.27 8.98 -10.17
C PRO A 355 -10.36 8.44 -11.11
N LYS A 356 -9.97 7.76 -12.20
CA LYS A 356 -10.89 7.30 -13.26
C LYS A 356 -11.64 6.00 -12.94
N ALA A 357 -11.18 5.19 -11.98
CA ALA A 357 -11.90 3.97 -11.58
C ALA A 357 -13.06 4.28 -10.62
N LEU A 358 -12.99 5.38 -9.87
CA LEU A 358 -14.07 5.85 -9.00
C LEU A 358 -15.16 6.63 -9.77
N GLU A 359 -14.83 7.16 -10.95
CA GLU A 359 -15.83 7.74 -11.87
C GLU A 359 -16.70 6.67 -12.56
N ALA A 360 -16.26 5.41 -12.58
CA ALA A 360 -16.94 4.30 -13.24
C ALA A 360 -17.73 3.38 -12.30
N SER A 361 -17.82 3.69 -11.00
CA SER A 361 -18.51 2.91 -9.98
C SER A 361 -19.79 3.56 -9.48
#